data_AF-A0A8J2XBG6-F1
#
_entry.id   AF-A0A8J2XBG6-F1
#
_cell.length_a   1.000
_cell.length_b   1.000
_cell.length_c   1.000
_cell.angle_alpha   90.00
_cell.angle_beta   90.00
_cell.angle_gamma   90.00
#
_symmetry.space_group_name_H-M   'P 1'
#
loop_
_entity.id
_entity.type
_entity.pdbx_description
1 polymer ?
#
loop_
_entity_poly.entity_id
_entity_poly.type
_entity_poly.pdbx_seq_one_letter_code
_entity_poly.pdbx_strand_id
1 'polypeptide(L)' 'MMEELKVQIKYESSQAAKLSKEASIAFENNQRSEGKTLMKEAVAASKKCQELIKQFNELNLTIK' A
#
# COMPACT_ATOMS: atom_id res chain seq x y z
N MET A 1 -4.28 -1.09 -19.28
CA MET A 1 -5.25 -1.41 -18.22
C MET A 1 -4.78 -2.52 -17.28
N MET A 2 -4.77 -3.81 -17.66
CA MET A 2 -4.34 -4.91 -16.75
C MET A 2 -2.87 -4.78 -16.29
N GLU A 3 -1.96 -4.42 -17.21
CA GLU A 3 -0.54 -4.26 -16.87
C GLU A 3 -0.29 -3.02 -16.00
N GLU A 4 -0.99 -1.92 -16.26
CA GLU A 4 -0.95 -0.71 -15.43
C GLU A 4 -1.45 -1.00 -14.00
N LEU A 5 -2.50 -1.81 -13.85
CA LEU A 5 -2.99 -2.23 -12.54
C LEU A 5 -1.94 -3.06 -11.79
N LYS A 6 -1.25 -4.00 -12.45
CA LYS A 6 -0.17 -4.77 -11.80
C LYS A 6 0.97 -3.86 -11.33
N VAL A 7 1.36 -2.88 -12.14
CA VAL A 7 2.40 -1.91 -11.78
C VAL A 7 1.97 -1.09 -10.57
N GLN A 8 0.72 -0.60 -10.55
CA GLN A 8 0.19 0.16 -9.42
C GLN A 8 0.05 -0.69 -8.15
N ILE A 9 -0.42 -1.93 -8.25
CA ILE A 9 -0.48 -2.87 -7.12
C ILE A 9 0.90 -3.07 -6.51
N LYS A 10 1.92 -3.32 -7.36
CA LYS A 10 3.30 -3.47 -6.89
C LYS A 10 3.81 -2.20 -6.21
N TYR A 11 3.52 -1.04 -6.78
CA TYR A 11 3.91 0.24 -6.21
C TYR A 11 3.29 0.46 -4.83
N GLU A 12 1.96 0.38 -4.72
CA GLU A 12 1.24 0.61 -3.46
C GLU A 12 1.62 -0.41 -2.38
N SER A 13 1.78 -1.68 -2.76
CA SER A 13 2.27 -2.71 -1.83
C SER A 13 3.69 -2.43 -1.33
N SER A 14 4.57 -1.93 -2.20
CA SER A 14 5.95 -1.60 -1.81
C SER A 14 5.99 -0.37 -0.90
N GLN A 15 5.15 0.64 -1.20
CA GLN A 15 5.02 1.84 -0.38
C GLN A 15 4.47 1.52 1.00
N ALA A 16 3.41 0.70 1.09
CA ALA A 16 2.87 0.26 2.37
C ALA A 16 3.93 -0.43 3.25
N ALA A 17 4.74 -1.33 2.66
CA ALA A 17 5.81 -2.02 3.37
C ALA A 17 6.92 -1.06 3.83
N LYS A 18 7.34 -0.13 2.95
CA LYS A 18 8.34 0.88 3.27
C LYS A 18 7.89 1.77 4.43
N LEU A 19 6.70 2.36 4.32
CA LEU A 19 6.13 3.25 5.34
C LEU A 19 5.91 2.53 6.67
N SER A 20 5.50 1.26 6.65
CA SER A 20 5.38 0.45 7.88
C SER A 20 6.73 0.26 8.56
N LYS A 21 7.79 0.01 7.78
CA LYS A 21 9.15 -0.11 8.33
C LYS A 21 9.65 1.21 8.90
N GLU A 22 9.44 2.32 8.19
CA GLU A 22 9.82 3.66 8.65
C GLU A 22 9.04 4.04 9.92
N ALA A 23 7.75 3.70 10.00
CA ALA A 23 6.94 3.90 11.20
C ALA A 23 7.51 3.14 12.41
N SER A 24 7.89 1.87 12.23
CA SER A 24 8.53 1.08 13.29
C SER A 24 9.83 1.72 13.78
N ILE A 25 10.70 2.17 12.86
CA ILE A 25 11.94 2.86 13.20
C ILE A 25 11.65 4.16 13.97
N ALA A 26 10.65 4.94 13.54
CA ALA A 26 10.26 6.16 14.25
C ALA A 26 9.75 5.85 15.67
N PHE A 27 9.00 4.77 15.88
CA PHE A 27 8.58 4.35 17.21
C PHE A 27 9.75 3.90 18.09
N GLU A 28 10.71 3.16 17.54
CA GLU A 28 11.93 2.75 18.23
C GLU A 28 12.77 3.97 18.67
N ASN A 29 12.81 5.02 17.86
CA ASN A 29 13.49 6.28 18.16
C ASN A 29 12.66 7.26 19.03
N ASN A 30 11.55 6.82 19.63
CA ASN A 30 10.60 7.63 20.41
C ASN A 30 9.95 8.79 19.63
N GLN A 31 10.03 8.81 18.30
CA GLN A 31 9.39 9.79 17.41
C GLN A 31 7.91 9.42 17.16
N ARG A 32 7.11 9.41 18.24
CA ARG A 32 5.72 8.90 18.22
C ARG A 32 4.79 9.61 17.23
N SER A 33 4.96 10.92 17.03
CA SER A 33 4.13 11.68 16.10
C SER A 33 4.40 11.27 14.65
N GLU A 34 5.67 11.16 14.30
CA GLU A 34 6.13 10.73 12.98
C GLU A 34 5.72 9.29 12.69
N GLY A 35 5.95 8.37 13.63
CA GLY A 35 5.51 6.97 13.49
C GLY A 35 4.00 6.83 13.27
N LYS A 36 3.17 7.67 13.92
CA LYS A 36 1.73 7.69 13.67
C LYS A 36 1.37 8.21 12.29
N THR A 37 2.07 9.23 11.78
CA THR A 37 1.86 9.75 10.43
C THR A 37 2.22 8.70 9.38
N LEU A 38 3.41 8.11 9.49
CA LEU A 38 3.88 7.05 8.59
C LEU A 38 2.95 5.83 8.61
N MET A 39 2.45 5.43 9.78
CA MET A 39 1.49 4.33 9.90
C MET A 39 0.15 4.65 9.21
N LYS A 40 -0.35 5.88 9.30
CA LYS A 40 -1.56 6.30 8.58
C LYS A 40 -1.36 6.23 7.07
N GLU A 41 -0.21 6.68 6.58
CA GLU A 41 0.15 6.61 5.16
C GLU A 41 0.29 5.15 4.69
N ALA A 42 0.91 4.28 5.51
CA ALA A 42 1.00 2.86 5.21
C ALA A 42 -0.38 2.19 5.08
N VAL A 43 -1.32 2.54 5.97
CA VAL A 43 -2.71 2.06 5.90
C VAL A 43 -3.40 2.57 4.64
N ALA A 44 -3.19 3.83 4.25
CA ALA A 44 -3.77 4.39 3.03
C ALA A 44 -3.26 3.65 1.77
N ALA A 45 -1.95 3.44 1.66
CA ALA A 45 -1.35 2.68 0.57
C ALA A 45 -1.85 1.22 0.55
N SER A 46 -1.99 0.59 1.72
CA SER A 46 -2.53 -0.77 1.84
C SER A 46 -3.97 -0.88 1.32
N LYS A 47 -4.84 0.07 1.70
CA LYS A 47 -6.22 0.13 1.21
C LYS A 47 -6.26 0.35 -0.30
N LYS A 48 -5.40 1.23 -0.82
CA LYS A 48 -5.32 1.49 -2.26
C LYS A 48 -4.89 0.23 -3.02
N CYS A 49 -3.89 -0.50 -2.51
CA CYS A 49 -3.46 -1.78 -3.06
C CYS A 49 -4.61 -2.79 -3.12
N GLN A 50 -5.39 -2.91 -2.04
CA GLN A 50 -6.55 -3.81 -1.98
C GLN A 50 -7.64 -3.44 -3.00
N GLU A 51 -7.93 -2.15 -3.18
CA GLU A 51 -8.85 -1.68 -4.23
C GLU A 51 -8.37 -2.04 -5.63
N LEU A 52 -7.09 -1.85 -5.91
CA LEU A 52 -6.50 -2.17 -7.21
C LEU A 52 -6.51 -3.67 -7.50
N ILE A 53 -6.24 -4.51 -6.49
CA ILE A 53 -6.35 -5.98 -6.60
C ILE A 53 -7.79 -6.37 -6.91
N LYS A 54 -8.77 -5.74 -6.26
CA LYS A 54 -10.19 -5.99 -6.55
C LYS A 54 -10.52 -5.65 -8.01
N GLN A 55 -10.12 -4.47 -8.48
CA GLN A 55 -10.33 -4.06 -9.88
C GLN A 55 -9.64 -5.00 -10.87
N PHE A 56 -8.41 -5.42 -10.58
CA PHE A 56 -7.67 -6.38 -11.39
C PHE A 56 -8.41 -7.72 -11.51
N ASN A 57 -8.93 -8.23 -10.40
CA ASN A 57 -9.69 -9.49 -10.38
C ASN A 57 -11.01 -9.37 -11.15
N GLU A 58 -11.73 -8.26 -11.01
CA GLU A 58 -12.99 -8.00 -11.73
C GLU A 58 -12.77 -7.94 -13.25
N LEU A 59 -11.72 -7.26 -13.70
CA LEU A 59 -11.34 -7.23 -15.11
C LEU A 59 -10.93 -8.61 -15.63
N ASN A 60 -10.17 -9.36 -14.85
CA ASN A 60 -9.72 -10.70 -15.24
C ASN A 60 -10.88 -11.72 -15.32
N LEU A 61 -11.94 -11.54 -14.53
CA LEU A 61 -13.16 -12.35 -14.59
C LEU A 61 -14.07 -11.98 -15.77
N THR A 62 -14.06 -10.71 -16.19
CA THR A 62 -14.90 -10.22 -17.31
C THR A 62 -14.33 -10.58 -18.69
N ILE A 63 -13.01 -10.86 -18.76
CA ILE A 63 -12.31 -11.20 -20.01
C ILE A 63 -12.29 -12.73 -20.25
N LYS A 64 -12.67 -13.54 -19.25
CA LYS A 64 -12.84 -15.00 -19.37
C LYS A 64 -14.21 -15.37 -19.94
#